data_AF-A0A7V7TWK5-F1
#
_entry.id   AF-A0A7V7TWK5-F1
#
_cell.length_a   1.000
_cell.length_b   1.000
_cell.length_c   1.000
_cell.angle_alpha   90.00
_cell.angle_beta   90.00
_cell.angle_gamma   90.00
#
_symmetry.space_group_name_H-M   'P 1'
#
loop_
_entity.id
_entity.type
_entity.pdbx_description
1 polymer ?
#
loop_
_entity_poly.entity_id
_entity_poly.type
_entity_poly.pdbx_seq_one_letter_code
_entity_poly.pdbx_strand_id
1 'polypeptide(L)'
;MNALAPIAPKLSKLLPLLGSDKDGEVIATARAIGRTLSAAGLDFHALAEAIERPPVVLTVAARRPQQSRKPSPPRPSPFDSELLRLVAVLRVQQTRLKHGEADFLDSMFVALSSGRQASPKQEQWLRDIDRRLHMAGAA
;
A
#
# COMPACT_ATOMS: atom_id res chain seq x y z
N MET A 1 -12.34 -2.61 -10.54
CA MET A 1 -12.68 -4.05 -10.40
C MET A 1 -12.03 -4.59 -9.14
N ASN A 2 -12.67 -5.53 -8.43
CA ASN A 2 -12.11 -6.10 -7.21
C ASN A 2 -11.02 -7.12 -7.56
N ALA A 3 -9.74 -6.76 -7.39
CA ALA A 3 -8.59 -7.58 -7.77
C ALA A 3 -8.54 -8.94 -7.04
N LEU A 4 -9.17 -9.04 -5.87
CA LEU A 4 -9.24 -10.29 -5.09
C LEU A 4 -10.30 -11.28 -5.58
N ALA A 5 -11.23 -10.86 -6.45
CA ALA A 5 -12.35 -11.70 -6.89
C ALA A 5 -11.99 -13.16 -7.26
N PRO A 6 -10.92 -13.44 -8.05
CA PRO A 6 -10.59 -14.82 -8.44
C PRO A 6 -10.07 -15.69 -7.29
N ILE A 7 -9.54 -15.11 -6.22
CA ILE A 7 -8.94 -15.82 -5.08
C ILE A 7 -9.71 -15.65 -3.76
N ALA A 8 -10.71 -14.78 -3.73
CA ALA A 8 -11.52 -14.48 -2.55
C ALA A 8 -12.11 -15.74 -1.87
N PRO A 9 -12.63 -16.75 -2.61
CA PRO A 9 -13.14 -17.98 -1.97
C PRO A 9 -12.08 -18.83 -1.26
N LYS A 10 -10.81 -18.71 -1.65
CA LYS A 10 -9.69 -19.38 -0.99
C LYS A 10 -9.26 -18.60 0.24
N LEU A 11 -9.15 -17.28 0.11
CA LEU A 11 -8.80 -16.38 1.20
C LEU A 11 -9.83 -16.42 2.34
N SER A 12 -11.13 -16.51 2.03
CA SER A 12 -12.18 -16.59 3.05
C SER A 12 -12.09 -17.84 3.93
N LYS A 13 -11.48 -18.92 3.45
CA LYS A 13 -11.23 -20.15 4.22
C LYS A 13 -9.95 -20.09 5.03
N LEU A 14 -8.93 -19.39 4.53
CA LEU A 14 -7.62 -19.30 5.18
C LEU A 14 -7.59 -18.23 6.28
N LEU A 15 -8.25 -17.10 6.09
CA LEU A 15 -8.23 -15.97 7.03
C LEU A 15 -8.68 -16.36 8.46
N PRO A 16 -9.76 -17.16 8.66
CA PRO A 16 -10.14 -17.60 10.00
C PRO A 16 -9.09 -18.47 10.70
N LEU A 17 -8.30 -19.24 9.95
CA LEU A 17 -7.27 -20.14 10.50
C LEU A 17 -6.08 -19.38 11.12
N LEU A 18 -5.96 -18.07 10.85
CA LEU A 18 -5.00 -17.21 11.54
C LEU A 18 -5.34 -17.03 13.03
N GLY A 19 -6.57 -17.35 13.45
CA GLY A 19 -6.99 -17.34 14.86
C GLY A 19 -6.78 -18.66 15.59
N SER A 20 -5.99 -19.60 15.05
CA SER A 20 -5.66 -20.86 15.75
C SER A 20 -4.76 -20.62 16.97
N ASP A 21 -4.96 -21.41 18.03
CA ASP A 21 -4.13 -21.41 19.24
C ASP A 21 -2.75 -22.07 19.05
N LYS A 22 -2.49 -22.64 17.87
CA LYS A 22 -1.22 -23.29 17.56
C LYS A 22 -0.39 -22.41 16.63
N ASP A 23 0.73 -21.90 17.14
CA ASP A 23 1.66 -21.05 16.38
C ASP A 23 2.05 -21.65 15.01
N GLY A 24 2.28 -22.97 14.97
CA GLY A 24 2.60 -23.68 13.74
C GLY A 24 1.50 -23.61 12.67
N GLU A 25 0.23 -23.66 13.08
CA GLU A 25 -0.93 -23.53 12.19
C GLU A 25 -1.10 -22.09 11.71
N VAL A 26 -0.88 -21.10 12.58
CA VAL A 26 -0.92 -19.67 12.22
C VAL A 26 0.16 -19.36 11.18
N ILE A 27 1.41 -19.77 11.42
CA ILE A 27 2.53 -19.53 10.49
C ILE A 27 2.29 -20.24 9.15
N ALA A 28 1.82 -21.49 9.17
CA ALA A 28 1.52 -22.24 7.96
C ALA A 28 0.40 -21.56 7.14
N THR A 29 -0.64 -21.08 7.83
CA THR A 29 -1.76 -20.35 7.23
C THR A 29 -1.32 -19.02 6.63
N ALA A 30 -0.53 -18.23 7.35
CA ALA A 30 0.01 -16.97 6.84
C ALA A 30 0.82 -17.20 5.56
N ARG A 31 1.68 -18.23 5.54
CA ARG A 31 2.43 -18.61 4.32
C ARG A 31 1.50 -19.07 3.20
N ALA A 32 0.43 -19.79 3.50
CA ALA A 32 -0.55 -20.24 2.51
C ALA A 32 -1.32 -19.07 1.88
N ILE A 33 -1.68 -18.06 2.68
CA ILE A 33 -2.27 -16.82 2.20
C ILE A 33 -1.29 -16.09 1.27
N GLY A 34 -0.03 -15.93 1.69
CA GLY A 34 1.01 -15.33 0.87
C GLY A 34 1.15 -16.01 -0.50
N ARG A 35 1.26 -17.34 -0.53
CA ARG A 35 1.30 -18.10 -1.81
C ARG A 35 0.05 -17.90 -2.66
N THR A 36 -1.14 -17.84 -2.05
CA THR A 36 -2.41 -17.66 -2.76
C THR A 36 -2.49 -16.28 -3.41
N LEU A 37 -2.01 -15.25 -2.72
CA LEU A 37 -1.92 -13.88 -3.24
C LEU A 37 -0.88 -13.81 -4.38
N SER A 38 0.32 -14.34 -4.16
CA SER A 38 1.38 -14.31 -5.18
C SER A 38 1.02 -15.07 -6.45
N ALA A 39 0.25 -16.17 -6.35
CA ALA A 39 -0.27 -16.89 -7.50
C ALA A 39 -1.23 -16.04 -8.37
N ALA A 40 -1.82 -14.99 -7.81
CA ALA A 40 -2.66 -14.03 -8.53
C ALA A 40 -1.91 -12.72 -8.86
N GLY A 41 -0.59 -12.64 -8.63
CA GLY A 41 0.19 -11.42 -8.82
C GLY A 41 -0.09 -10.33 -7.78
N LEU A 42 -0.55 -10.72 -6.59
CA LEU A 42 -0.91 -9.83 -5.49
C LEU A 42 -0.05 -10.11 -4.24
N ASP A 43 -0.12 -9.21 -3.27
CA ASP A 43 0.55 -9.34 -1.98
C ASP A 43 -0.41 -8.99 -0.81
N PHE A 44 0.14 -8.99 0.41
CA PHE A 44 -0.63 -8.66 1.61
C PHE A 44 -1.08 -7.19 1.64
N HIS A 45 -0.39 -6.29 0.94
CA HIS A 45 -0.81 -4.89 0.83
C HIS A 45 -2.04 -4.75 -0.06
N ALA A 46 -2.09 -5.45 -1.19
CA ALA A 46 -3.27 -5.53 -2.04
C ALA A 46 -4.47 -6.15 -1.30
N LEU A 47 -4.23 -7.15 -0.44
CA LEU A 47 -5.26 -7.68 0.44
C LEU A 47 -5.77 -6.63 1.44
N ALA A 48 -4.87 -5.88 2.09
CA ALA A 48 -5.24 -4.83 3.03
C ALA A 48 -6.04 -3.70 2.34
N GLU A 49 -5.61 -3.24 1.17
CA GLU A 49 -6.31 -2.22 0.38
C GLU A 49 -7.74 -2.68 0.02
N ALA A 50 -7.90 -3.95 -0.33
CA ALA A 50 -9.20 -4.50 -0.65
C ALA A 50 -10.14 -4.62 0.56
N ILE A 51 -9.59 -4.76 1.78
CA ILE A 51 -10.35 -4.74 3.04
C ILE A 51 -10.73 -3.30 3.42
N GLU A 52 -9.82 -2.34 3.25
CA GLU A 52 -10.06 -0.92 3.57
C GLU A 52 -11.07 -0.28 2.59
N ARG A 53 -11.22 -0.83 1.40
CA ARG A 53 -12.12 -0.27 0.38
C ARG A 53 -13.57 -0.36 0.84
N PRO A 54 -14.27 0.78 1.06
CA PRO A 54 -15.68 0.75 1.44
C PRO A 54 -16.50 0.10 0.32
N PRO A 55 -17.52 -0.72 0.66
CA PRO A 55 -18.41 -1.25 -0.35
C PRO A 55 -19.05 -0.07 -1.09
N VAL A 56 -18.94 -0.07 -2.42
CA VAL A 56 -19.63 0.91 -3.27
C VAL A 56 -21.12 0.59 -3.17
N VAL A 57 -21.80 1.23 -2.22
CA VAL A 57 -23.25 1.20 -2.14
C VAL A 57 -23.75 2.09 -3.27
N LEU A 58 -24.18 1.50 -4.38
CA LEU A 58 -24.91 2.23 -5.42
C LEU A 58 -26.29 2.58 -4.86
N THR A 59 -26.38 3.66 -4.11
CA THR A 59 -27.68 4.28 -3.82
C THR A 59 -28.19 4.90 -5.12
N VAL A 60 -29.29 4.37 -5.64
CA VAL A 60 -30.02 5.00 -6.75
C VAL A 60 -30.68 6.26 -6.18
N ALA A 61 -29.91 7.34 -6.09
CA ALA A 61 -30.43 8.64 -5.69
C ALA A 61 -31.17 9.25 -6.89
N ALA A 62 -32.49 9.38 -6.78
CA ALA A 62 -33.29 10.21 -7.68
C ALA A 62 -32.66 11.61 -7.75
N ARG A 63 -32.36 12.06 -8.97
CA ARG A 63 -31.65 13.33 -9.24
C ARG A 63 -32.41 14.51 -8.61
N ARG A 64 -31.77 15.21 -7.67
CA ARG A 64 -32.20 16.54 -7.19
C ARG A 64 -31.43 17.63 -7.97
N PRO A 65 -32.04 18.77 -8.34
CA PRO A 65 -31.38 19.77 -9.17
C PRO A 65 -30.17 20.40 -8.45
N GLN A 66 -29.01 20.40 -9.10
CA GLN A 66 -27.76 20.98 -8.60
C GLN A 66 -27.89 22.51 -8.48
N GLN A 67 -27.78 23.04 -7.27
CA GLN A 67 -27.43 24.44 -7.06
C GLN A 67 -25.90 24.60 -7.14
N SER A 68 -25.48 25.54 -7.99
CA SER A 68 -24.10 25.92 -8.28
C SER A 68 -23.34 26.30 -7.01
N ARG A 69 -22.37 25.47 -6.58
CA ARG A 69 -21.42 25.84 -5.52
C ARG A 69 -20.22 26.55 -6.16
N LYS A 70 -19.90 27.76 -5.66
CA LYS A 70 -18.70 28.54 -6.00
C LYS A 70 -17.41 27.69 -5.89
N PRO A 71 -16.37 27.96 -6.68
CA PRO A 71 -15.13 27.21 -6.61
C PRO A 71 -14.42 27.48 -5.29
N SER A 72 -14.16 26.42 -4.54
CA SER A 72 -13.30 26.43 -3.35
C SER A 72 -11.83 26.68 -3.76
N PRO A 73 -11.00 27.27 -2.89
CA PRO A 73 -9.58 27.49 -3.17
C PRO A 73 -8.86 26.16 -3.48
N PRO A 74 -7.79 26.18 -4.29
CA PRO A 74 -7.07 24.97 -4.68
C PRO A 74 -6.58 24.26 -3.43
N ARG A 75 -6.97 22.98 -3.31
CA ARG A 75 -6.41 22.06 -2.33
C ARG A 75 -4.89 22.00 -2.57
N PRO A 76 -4.03 22.05 -1.53
CA PRO A 76 -2.60 21.82 -1.71
C PRO A 76 -2.42 20.49 -2.42
N SER A 77 -1.50 20.48 -3.37
CA SER A 77 -1.29 19.34 -4.24
C SER A 77 -0.81 18.17 -3.37
N PRO A 78 -1.32 16.94 -3.56
CA PRO A 78 -0.78 15.76 -2.87
C PRO A 78 0.74 15.55 -3.13
N PHE A 79 1.33 16.30 -4.06
CA PHE A 79 2.77 16.34 -4.37
C PHE A 79 3.61 17.33 -3.55
N ASP A 80 3.04 18.01 -2.53
CA ASP A 80 3.73 19.01 -1.71
C ASP A 80 4.48 18.40 -0.50
N SER A 81 4.41 17.07 -0.30
CA SER A 81 5.15 16.38 0.76
C SER A 81 6.59 16.10 0.33
N GLU A 82 7.55 16.71 1.03
CA GLU A 82 8.99 16.47 0.85
C GLU A 82 9.35 14.98 0.92
N LEU A 83 8.71 14.25 1.83
CA LEU A 83 8.94 12.82 1.99
C LEU A 83 8.42 12.00 0.81
N LEU A 84 7.30 12.39 0.22
CA LEU A 84 6.76 11.75 -0.98
C LEU A 84 7.70 11.97 -2.18
N ARG A 85 8.28 13.18 -2.31
CA ARG A 85 9.28 13.46 -3.34
C ARG A 85 10.53 12.61 -3.15
N LEU A 86 11.04 12.50 -1.92
CA LEU A 86 12.19 11.64 -1.61
C LEU A 86 11.93 10.19 -2.02
N VAL A 87 10.80 9.61 -1.61
CA VAL A 87 10.44 8.23 -1.98
C VAL A 87 10.34 8.07 -3.50
N ALA A 88 9.72 9.01 -4.20
CA ALA A 88 9.61 8.96 -5.66
C ALA A 88 10.99 8.93 -6.35
N VAL A 89 11.95 9.72 -5.87
CA VAL A 89 13.32 9.74 -6.39
C VAL A 89 14.05 8.42 -6.11
N LEU A 90 13.95 7.90 -4.88
CA LEU A 90 14.61 6.65 -4.50
C LEU A 90 14.11 5.45 -5.34
N ARG A 91 12.81 5.41 -5.65
CA ARG A 91 12.19 4.37 -6.50
C ARG A 91 12.72 4.33 -7.93
N VAL A 92 13.23 5.43 -8.46
CA VAL A 92 13.80 5.46 -9.83
C VAL A 92 15.17 4.75 -9.85
N GLN A 93 15.84 4.62 -8.71
CA GLN A 93 17.17 3.98 -8.60
C GLN A 93 17.10 2.44 -8.44
N GLN A 94 16.11 1.78 -9.04
CA GLN A 94 15.79 0.35 -8.86
C GLN A 94 16.98 -0.61 -8.95
N THR A 95 17.99 -0.32 -9.77
CA THR A 95 19.17 -1.17 -9.95
C THR A 95 20.13 -1.17 -8.76
N ARG A 96 20.00 -0.22 -7.83
CA ARG A 96 20.89 -0.06 -6.65
C ARG A 96 20.17 -0.32 -5.32
N LEU A 97 18.88 -0.62 -5.38
CA LEU A 97 18.07 -1.01 -4.25
C LEU A 97 18.27 -2.50 -3.96
N LYS A 98 18.41 -2.86 -2.69
CA LYS A 98 18.42 -4.25 -2.26
C LYS A 98 17.01 -4.82 -2.36
N HIS A 99 16.95 -6.14 -2.46
CA HIS A 99 15.69 -6.88 -2.36
C HIS A 99 15.02 -6.56 -1.01
N GLY A 100 13.75 -6.13 -1.04
CA GLY A 100 13.00 -5.62 0.12
C GLY A 100 13.02 -4.10 0.31
N GLU A 101 14.03 -3.36 -0.16
CA GLU A 101 14.02 -1.89 -0.12
C GLU A 101 13.13 -1.31 -1.23
N ALA A 102 13.13 -1.94 -2.41
CA ALA A 102 12.22 -1.59 -3.50
C ALA A 102 10.76 -1.77 -3.06
N ASP A 103 10.43 -2.92 -2.46
CA ASP A 103 9.08 -3.22 -1.96
C ASP A 103 8.65 -2.24 -0.85
N PHE A 104 9.58 -1.89 0.04
CA PHE A 104 9.34 -0.88 1.09
C PHE A 104 9.06 0.51 0.50
N LEU A 105 9.81 0.94 -0.52
CA LEU A 105 9.61 2.24 -1.15
C LEU A 105 8.31 2.32 -1.96
N ASP A 106 7.92 1.23 -2.63
CA ASP A 106 6.62 1.12 -3.32
C ASP A 106 5.46 1.27 -2.33
N SER A 107 5.54 0.58 -1.20
CA SER A 107 4.56 0.66 -0.10
C SER A 107 4.47 2.08 0.49
N MET A 108 5.61 2.72 0.76
CA MET A 108 5.67 4.09 1.26
C MET A 108 5.11 5.11 0.27
N PHE A 109 5.34 4.93 -1.03
CA PHE A 109 4.80 5.82 -2.07
C PHE A 109 3.27 5.78 -2.10
N VAL A 110 2.68 4.58 -2.05
CA VAL A 110 1.22 4.41 -2.02
C VAL A 110 0.64 5.03 -0.74
N ALA A 111 1.24 4.77 0.42
CA ALA A 111 0.75 5.32 1.68
C ALA A 111 0.82 6.86 1.72
N LEU A 112 1.96 7.45 1.35
CA LEU A 112 2.15 8.91 1.36
C LEU A 112 1.26 9.62 0.32
N SER A 113 1.11 9.04 -0.88
CA SER A 113 0.25 9.61 -1.93
C SER A 113 -1.25 9.54 -1.58
N SER A 114 -1.65 8.61 -0.71
CA SER A 114 -3.00 8.57 -0.11
C SER A 114 -3.19 9.54 1.06
N GLY A 115 -2.16 10.27 1.46
CA GLY A 115 -2.19 11.23 2.57
C GLY A 115 -1.98 10.62 3.96
N ARG A 116 -1.54 9.35 4.07
CA ARG A 116 -1.08 8.79 5.34
C ARG A 116 0.28 9.39 5.71
N GLN A 117 0.51 9.65 6.99
CA GLN A 117 1.80 10.12 7.49
C GLN A 117 2.74 8.95 7.76
N ALA A 118 4.04 9.15 7.51
CA ALA A 118 5.06 8.21 7.91
C ALA A 118 5.26 8.26 9.43
N SER A 119 5.48 7.10 10.04
CA SER A 119 5.97 7.04 11.42
C SER A 119 7.45 7.45 11.50
N PRO A 120 7.94 7.90 12.68
CA PRO A 120 9.35 8.26 12.86
C PRO A 120 10.34 7.16 12.47
N LYS A 121 9.96 5.90 12.67
CA LYS A 121 10.77 4.73 12.29
C LYS A 121 10.83 4.55 10.76
N GLN A 122 9.73 4.81 10.06
CA GLN A 122 9.68 4.75 8.60
C GLN A 122 10.49 5.90 7.97
N GLU A 123 10.43 7.10 8.54
CA GLU A 123 11.29 8.22 8.11
C GLU A 123 12.77 7.90 8.30
N GLN A 124 13.13 7.30 9.44
CA GLN A 124 14.50 6.88 9.69
C GLN A 124 15.00 5.87 8.66
N TRP A 125 14.18 4.87 8.30
CA TRP A 125 14.50 3.92 7.25
C TRP A 125 14.69 4.57 5.88
N LEU A 126 13.85 5.56 5.53
CA LEU A 126 14.01 6.32 4.28
C LEU A 126 15.34 7.08 4.24
N ARG A 127 15.73 7.70 5.36
CA ARG A 127 17.02 8.42 5.47
C ARG A 127 18.22 7.48 5.40
N ASP A 128 18.11 6.26 5.93
CA ASP A 128 19.20 5.28 5.88
C ASP A 128 19.40 4.70 4.48
N ILE A 129 18.31 4.46 3.74
CA ILE A 129 18.36 4.07 2.31
C ILE A 129 18.98 5.20 1.48
N ASP A 130 18.52 6.43 1.67
CA ASP A 130 19.01 7.61 0.96
C ASP A 130 20.52 7.85 1.21
N ARG A 131 20.95 7.81 2.47
CA ARG A 131 22.38 7.94 2.85
C ARG A 131 23.23 6.87 2.20
N ARG A 132 22.76 5.61 2.18
CA ARG A 132 23.49 4.51 1.57
C ARG A 132 23.65 4.69 0.05
N LEU A 133 22.60 5.11 -0.63
CA LEU A 133 22.62 5.32 -2.08
C LEU A 133 23.48 6.53 -2.49
N HIS A 134 23.49 7.58 -1.67
CA HIS A 134 24.40 8.72 -1.81
C HIS A 134 25.87 8.31 -1.61
N MET A 135 26.19 7.55 -0.56
CA MET A 135 27.55 7.10 -0.27
C MET A 135 28.10 6.14 -1.33
N ALA A 136 27.26 5.25 -1.88
CA ALA A 136 27.67 4.32 -2.92
C ALA A 136 27.87 4.98 -4.31
N GLY A 137 27.49 6.26 -4.48
CA GLY A 137 27.65 7.02 -5.73
C GLY A 137 28.81 8.01 -5.71
N ALA A 138 29.50 8.15 -4.57
CA ALA A 138 30.64 9.04 -4.37
C ALA A 138 32.00 8.31 -4.39
N ALA A 139 32.01 7.03 -4.79
CA ALA A 139 33.18 6.17 -4.99
C ALA A 139 33.22 5.68 -6.43
#